data_AF-A0A413IJR6-F1
#
_entry.id   AF-A0A413IJR6-F1
#
_cell.length_a   1.000
_cell.length_b   1.000
_cell.length_c   1.000
_cell.angle_alpha   90.00
_cell.angle_beta   90.00
_cell.angle_gamma   90.00
#
_symmetry.space_group_name_H-M   'P 1'
#
loop_
_entity.id
_entity.type
_entity.pdbx_description
1 polymer ?
#
loop_
_entity_poly.entity_id
_entity_poly.type
_entity_poly.pdbx_seq_one_letter_code
_entity_poly.pdbx_strand_id
1 'polypeptide(L)'
;MHSRVFQISTTQIDKENYLNEDTLNQGDNSFYDYCADISDEERKEEITNLVNSILPKGMFGLVSEDTIRYTGDGMEQWKEKYVAEIRKKAEAITVENMFEWSSTYYLKQAIDNPLDTGYHFYLDGDGCQSFAEPSFEFMLFVSSLEPGTLLYVGGVIDYHF
;
A
#
# COMPACT_ATOMS: atom_id res chain seq x y z
N MET A 1 -11.34 -11.24 6.69
CA MET A 1 -11.81 -10.03 5.96
C MET A 1 -10.93 -9.85 4.73
N HIS A 2 -11.46 -9.32 3.63
CA HIS A 2 -10.73 -9.25 2.35
C HIS A 2 -10.11 -7.88 2.08
N SER A 3 -8.96 -7.87 1.42
CA SER A 3 -8.43 -6.66 0.76
C SER A 3 -7.55 -7.02 -0.43
N ARG A 4 -6.73 -6.08 -0.93
CA ARG A 4 -5.94 -6.24 -2.16
C ARG A 4 -4.45 -6.03 -1.93
N VAL A 5 -3.64 -6.72 -2.72
CA VAL A 5 -2.21 -6.44 -2.87
C VAL A 5 -1.94 -5.93 -4.27
N PHE A 6 -1.26 -4.78 -4.38
CA PHE A 6 -0.91 -4.17 -5.66
C PHE A 6 0.58 -4.34 -5.95
N GLN A 7 0.94 -4.98 -7.06
CA GLN A 7 2.30 -4.97 -7.56
C GLN A 7 2.59 -3.67 -8.29
N ILE A 8 3.60 -2.91 -7.85
CA ILE A 8 3.93 -1.60 -8.40
C ILE A 8 5.43 -1.52 -8.68
N SER A 9 5.79 -1.02 -9.88
CA SER A 9 7.18 -0.76 -10.28
C SER A 9 7.32 0.57 -11.03
N THR A 10 8.54 1.11 -11.09
CA THR A 10 8.89 2.23 -11.99
C THR A 10 9.21 1.78 -13.41
N THR A 11 9.31 0.48 -13.65
CA THR A 11 9.46 -0.14 -14.96
C THR A 11 8.25 -0.97 -15.30
N GLN A 12 7.95 -1.11 -16.60
CA GLN A 12 6.90 -2.00 -17.06
C GLN A 12 7.23 -3.44 -16.64
N ILE A 13 6.23 -4.15 -16.13
CA ILE A 13 6.37 -5.51 -15.62
C ILE A 13 5.89 -6.47 -16.72
N ASP A 14 6.69 -7.51 -16.99
CA ASP A 14 6.28 -8.57 -17.91
C ASP A 14 5.14 -9.38 -17.29
N LYS A 15 4.15 -9.77 -18.10
CA LYS A 15 2.98 -10.52 -17.62
C LYS A 15 3.34 -11.83 -16.90
N GLU A 16 4.46 -12.44 -17.27
CA GLU A 16 4.98 -13.66 -16.63
C GLU A 16 5.46 -13.41 -15.18
N ASN A 17 5.79 -12.15 -14.86
CA ASN A 17 6.23 -11.71 -13.53
C ASN A 17 5.10 -11.04 -12.73
N TYR A 18 3.85 -11.15 -13.20
CA TYR A 18 2.73 -10.60 -12.45
C TYR A 18 2.56 -11.35 -11.13
N LEU A 19 2.44 -10.59 -10.05
CA LEU A 19 1.99 -11.07 -8.76
C LEU A 19 0.71 -11.90 -8.93
N ASN A 20 0.72 -13.11 -8.39
CA ASN A 20 -0.39 -14.06 -8.43
C ASN A 20 -0.63 -14.69 -7.05
N GLU A 21 -1.68 -15.49 -6.95
CA GLU A 21 -2.11 -16.15 -5.71
C GLU A 21 -1.05 -17.00 -5.01
N ASP A 22 -0.01 -17.47 -5.70
CA ASP A 22 1.05 -18.31 -5.12
C ASP A 22 2.30 -17.53 -4.70
N THR A 23 2.35 -16.21 -4.94
CA THR A 23 3.58 -15.43 -4.78
C THR A 23 3.90 -15.12 -3.31
N LEU A 24 2.87 -14.87 -2.49
CA LEU A 24 3.05 -14.48 -1.09
C LEU A 24 3.03 -15.68 -0.16
N ASN A 25 3.79 -15.61 0.93
CA ASN A 25 3.69 -16.60 2.01
C ASN A 25 2.28 -16.59 2.61
N GLN A 26 1.66 -17.75 2.75
CA GLN A 26 0.26 -17.92 3.19
C GLN A 26 0.13 -19.02 4.24
N GLY A 27 -1.01 -19.02 4.94
CA GLY A 27 -1.38 -20.03 5.93
C GLY A 27 -0.73 -19.82 7.28
N ASP A 28 -0.48 -20.91 8.01
CA ASP A 28 -0.04 -20.86 9.40
C ASP A 28 1.25 -20.04 9.57
N ASN A 29 1.20 -19.06 10.48
CA ASN A 29 2.27 -18.11 10.78
C ASN A 29 2.53 -17.05 9.69
N SER A 30 1.64 -16.92 8.70
CA SER A 30 1.59 -15.76 7.81
C SER A 30 0.53 -14.74 8.26
N PHE A 31 0.63 -13.52 7.72
CA PHE A 31 -0.45 -12.54 7.79
C PHE A 31 -1.62 -12.92 6.88
N TYR A 32 -1.35 -13.61 5.78
CA TYR A 32 -2.35 -13.99 4.78
C TYR A 32 -2.83 -15.42 5.06
N ASP A 33 -4.14 -15.57 5.31
CA ASP A 33 -4.77 -16.89 5.38
C ASP A 33 -4.68 -17.58 4.01
N TYR A 34 -5.11 -16.84 2.98
CA TYR A 34 -4.95 -17.21 1.57
C TYR A 34 -5.00 -15.96 0.69
N CYS A 35 -4.46 -16.10 -0.51
CA CYS A 35 -4.52 -15.17 -1.62
C CYS A 35 -5.29 -15.83 -2.77
N ALA A 36 -5.88 -15.01 -3.65
CA ALA A 36 -6.59 -15.49 -4.83
C ALA A 36 -6.40 -14.52 -5.99
N ASP A 37 -6.25 -15.08 -7.18
CA ASP A 37 -6.26 -14.29 -8.41
C ASP A 37 -7.65 -13.63 -8.60
N ILE A 38 -7.64 -12.41 -9.14
CA ILE A 38 -8.86 -11.68 -9.52
C ILE A 38 -8.95 -11.53 -11.04
N SER A 39 -10.14 -11.25 -11.54
CA SER A 39 -10.34 -10.99 -12.96
C SER A 39 -9.61 -9.72 -13.43
N ASP A 40 -9.29 -9.65 -14.73
CA ASP A 40 -8.70 -8.44 -15.34
C ASP A 40 -9.61 -7.21 -15.17
N GLU A 41 -10.93 -7.40 -15.23
CA GLU A 41 -11.92 -6.33 -14.99
C GLU A 41 -11.84 -5.82 -13.54
N GLU A 42 -11.85 -6.73 -12.57
CA GLU A 42 -11.75 -6.38 -11.14
C GLU A 42 -10.41 -5.71 -10.82
N ARG A 43 -9.31 -6.22 -11.41
CA ARG A 43 -7.99 -5.60 -11.29
C ARG A 43 -8.01 -4.13 -11.74
N LYS A 44 -8.66 -3.80 -12.86
CA LYS A 44 -8.76 -2.42 -13.36
C LYS A 44 -9.62 -1.53 -12.45
N GLU A 45 -10.70 -2.09 -11.91
CA GLU A 45 -11.55 -1.40 -10.92
C GLU A 45 -10.76 -1.08 -9.65
N GLU A 46 -9.99 -2.04 -9.13
CA GLU A 46 -9.20 -1.88 -7.92
C GLU A 46 -8.05 -0.87 -8.11
N ILE A 47 -7.41 -0.82 -9.28
CA ILE A 47 -6.43 0.23 -9.61
C ILE A 47 -7.09 1.61 -9.60
N THR A 48 -8.30 1.70 -10.14
CA THR A 48 -9.08 2.94 -10.14
C THR A 48 -9.47 3.35 -8.71
N ASN A 49 -9.88 2.40 -7.87
CA ASN A 49 -10.21 2.61 -6.47
C ASN A 49 -8.99 3.05 -5.65
N LEU A 50 -7.83 2.44 -5.87
CA LEU A 50 -6.56 2.83 -5.26
C LEU A 50 -6.30 4.33 -5.49
N VAL A 51 -6.31 4.78 -6.75
CA VAL A 51 -5.98 6.18 -7.09
C VAL A 51 -7.03 7.17 -6.57
N ASN A 52 -8.32 6.84 -6.70
CA ASN A 52 -9.39 7.80 -6.43
C ASN A 52 -9.82 7.88 -4.97
N SER A 53 -9.66 6.79 -4.21
CA SER A 53 -10.21 6.65 -2.88
C SER A 53 -9.16 6.50 -1.78
N ILE A 54 -7.99 5.91 -2.09
CA ILE A 54 -6.97 5.56 -1.09
C ILE A 54 -5.76 6.48 -1.17
N LEU A 55 -5.22 6.70 -2.37
CA LEU A 55 -4.04 7.53 -2.54
C LEU A 55 -4.32 9.00 -2.21
N PRO A 56 -3.35 9.73 -1.61
CA PRO A 56 -3.53 11.13 -1.27
C PRO A 56 -3.92 11.98 -2.50
N LYS A 57 -5.01 12.74 -2.36
CA LYS A 57 -5.54 13.60 -3.42
C LYS A 57 -4.47 14.55 -3.95
N GLY A 58 -4.36 14.62 -5.28
CA GLY A 58 -3.43 15.51 -5.97
C GLY A 58 -2.04 14.92 -6.20
N MET A 59 -1.63 13.87 -5.45
CA MET A 59 -0.30 13.28 -5.55
C MET A 59 -0.17 12.20 -6.64
N PHE A 60 -1.30 11.70 -7.13
CA PHE A 60 -1.37 10.60 -8.09
C PHE A 60 -2.48 10.84 -9.11
N GLY A 61 -2.26 10.39 -10.34
CA GLY A 61 -3.26 10.44 -11.40
C GLY A 61 -3.16 9.24 -12.33
N LEU A 62 -4.31 8.67 -12.69
CA LEU A 62 -4.37 7.56 -13.62
C LEU A 62 -4.09 8.05 -15.05
N VAL A 63 -3.15 7.42 -15.75
CA VAL A 63 -2.76 7.77 -17.13
C VAL A 63 -3.25 6.73 -18.14
N SER A 64 -3.28 5.46 -17.74
CA SER A 64 -3.89 4.33 -18.45
C SER A 64 -4.53 3.38 -17.44
N GLU A 65 -5.12 2.28 -17.90
CA GLU A 65 -5.77 1.28 -17.04
C GLU A 65 -4.83 0.61 -16.00
N ASP A 66 -3.52 0.69 -16.20
CA ASP A 66 -2.49 0.04 -15.40
C ASP A 66 -1.31 0.95 -15.06
N THR A 67 -1.38 2.24 -15.40
CA THR A 67 -0.27 3.18 -15.20
C THR A 67 -0.73 4.41 -14.44
N ILE A 68 -0.07 4.67 -13.32
CA ILE A 68 -0.29 5.81 -12.44
C ILE A 68 0.87 6.77 -12.60
N ARG A 69 0.59 8.07 -12.71
CA ARG A 69 1.61 9.12 -12.63
C ARG A 69 1.69 9.63 -11.21
N TYR A 70 2.89 9.57 -10.63
CA TYR A 70 3.20 10.30 -9.42
C TYR A 70 3.43 11.77 -9.78
N THR A 71 2.64 12.68 -9.22
CA THR A 71 2.75 14.14 -9.50
C THR A 71 3.62 14.85 -8.47
N GLY A 72 3.81 14.27 -7.28
CA GLY A 72 4.51 14.90 -6.16
C GLY A 72 3.76 16.04 -5.47
N ASP A 73 2.71 16.57 -6.09
CA ASP A 73 1.90 17.68 -5.57
C ASP A 73 1.22 17.28 -4.26
N GLY A 74 1.72 17.75 -3.13
CA GLY A 74 1.17 17.44 -1.81
C GLY A 74 2.08 16.61 -0.91
N MET A 75 3.25 16.16 -1.40
CA MET A 75 4.14 15.27 -0.63
C MET A 75 4.64 15.92 0.67
N GLU A 76 5.05 17.20 0.64
CA GLU A 76 5.50 17.88 1.86
C GLU A 76 4.36 18.06 2.87
N GLN A 77 3.16 18.44 2.41
CA GLN A 77 1.99 18.52 3.29
C GLN A 77 1.58 17.16 3.84
N TRP A 78 1.76 16.09 3.05
CA TRP A 78 1.52 14.72 3.51
C TRP A 78 2.52 14.33 4.61
N LYS A 79 3.82 14.61 4.43
CA LYS A 79 4.86 14.38 5.46
C LYS A 79 4.56 15.13 6.75
N GLU A 80 4.15 16.39 6.66
CA GLU A 80 3.75 17.19 7.83
C GLU A 80 2.56 16.55 8.57
N LYS A 81 1.53 16.11 7.84
CA LYS A 81 0.36 15.43 8.42
C LYS A 81 0.73 14.09 9.06
N TYR A 82 1.58 13.30 8.41
CA TYR A 82 2.07 12.03 8.93
C TYR A 82 2.78 12.22 10.28
N VAL A 83 3.74 13.14 10.34
CA VAL A 83 4.46 13.45 11.59
C VAL A 83 3.52 13.99 12.67
N ALA A 84 2.56 14.85 12.29
CA ALA A 84 1.58 15.38 13.23
C ALA A 84 0.68 14.29 13.83
N GLU A 85 0.18 13.36 13.01
CA GLU A 85 -0.64 12.25 13.51
C GLU A 85 0.17 11.30 14.41
N ILE A 86 1.42 10.98 14.08
CA ILE A 86 2.28 10.18 14.96
C ILE A 86 2.46 10.86 16.31
N ARG A 87 2.80 12.14 16.34
CA ARG A 87 2.98 12.90 17.59
C ARG A 87 1.71 12.89 18.42
N LYS A 88 0.57 13.17 17.79
CA LYS A 88 -0.75 13.15 18.44
C LYS A 88 -1.09 11.77 19.02
N LYS A 89 -0.82 10.68 18.30
CA LYS A 89 -1.06 9.31 18.80
C LYS A 89 -0.11 8.94 19.93
N ALA A 90 1.16 9.35 19.84
CA ALA A 90 2.14 9.12 20.90
C ALA A 90 1.82 9.91 22.18
N GLU A 91 1.41 11.18 22.05
CA GLU A 91 0.99 12.04 23.17
C GLU A 91 -0.28 11.52 23.88
N ALA A 92 -1.14 10.78 23.17
CA ALA A 92 -2.33 10.17 23.75
C ALA A 92 -2.02 8.93 24.63
N ILE A 93 -0.79 8.39 24.56
CA ILE A 93 -0.37 7.27 25.41
C ILE A 93 0.07 7.82 26.76
N THR A 94 -0.50 7.28 27.83
CA THR A 94 -0.22 7.64 29.22
C THR A 94 0.22 6.42 30.03
N VAL A 95 0.72 6.64 31.24
CA VAL A 95 1.10 5.56 32.16
C VAL A 95 -0.08 4.66 32.48
N GLU A 96 -1.28 5.25 32.54
CA GLU A 96 -2.53 4.57 32.88
C GLU A 96 -3.07 3.70 31.73
N ASN A 97 -2.92 4.13 30.47
CA ASN A 97 -3.53 3.45 29.32
C ASN A 97 -2.56 2.58 28.51
N MET A 98 -1.25 2.56 28.83
CA MET A 98 -0.25 1.91 27.97
C MET A 98 -0.40 0.39 27.86
N PHE A 99 -1.03 -0.27 28.84
CA PHE A 99 -1.36 -1.69 28.80
C PHE A 99 -2.69 -1.99 28.10
N GLU A 100 -3.46 -0.97 27.71
CA GLU A 100 -4.63 -1.16 26.87
C GLU A 100 -4.18 -1.49 25.45
N TRP A 101 -4.70 -2.60 24.92
CA TRP A 101 -4.30 -3.12 23.60
C TRP A 101 -4.42 -2.08 22.49
N SER A 102 -5.42 -1.20 22.57
CA SER A 102 -5.75 -0.20 21.56
C SER A 102 -4.76 0.97 21.54
N SER A 103 -4.22 1.37 22.69
CA SER A 103 -3.39 2.58 22.82
C SER A 103 -2.13 2.51 21.96
N THR A 104 -1.35 1.43 22.12
CA THR A 104 -0.12 1.22 21.35
C THR A 104 -0.39 0.71 19.94
N TYR A 105 -1.50 -0.03 19.74
CA TYR A 105 -1.93 -0.49 18.43
C TYR A 105 -2.17 0.66 17.45
N TYR A 106 -2.90 1.70 17.85
CA TYR A 106 -3.18 2.84 16.97
C TYR A 106 -1.95 3.68 16.63
N LEU A 107 -0.96 3.74 17.53
CA LEU A 107 0.33 4.36 17.21
C LEU A 107 1.07 3.53 16.17
N LYS A 108 1.14 2.21 16.34
CA LYS A 108 1.76 1.31 15.35
C LYS A 108 1.08 1.42 13.98
N GLN A 109 -0.26 1.39 13.94
CA GLN A 109 -1.02 1.58 12.70
C GLN A 109 -0.72 2.92 12.03
N ALA A 110 -0.61 4.02 12.79
CA ALA A 110 -0.25 5.31 12.22
C ALA A 110 1.18 5.36 11.65
N ILE A 111 2.09 4.53 12.15
CA ILE A 111 3.47 4.42 11.66
C ILE A 111 3.51 3.58 10.38
N ASP A 112 2.96 2.36 10.43
CA ASP A 112 3.09 1.36 9.38
C ASP A 112 2.07 1.57 8.24
N ASN A 113 0.85 2.01 8.57
CA ASN A 113 -0.27 2.14 7.65
C ASN A 113 -0.90 3.56 7.63
N PRO A 114 -0.15 4.60 7.23
CA PRO A 114 -0.61 5.99 7.25
C PRO A 114 -1.74 6.30 6.26
N LEU A 115 -2.03 5.43 5.29
CA LEU A 115 -3.18 5.58 4.38
C LEU A 115 -4.47 4.96 4.95
N ASP A 116 -4.42 4.34 6.13
CA ASP A 116 -5.58 3.73 6.81
C ASP A 116 -6.40 2.82 5.88
N THR A 117 -5.69 1.91 5.21
CA THR A 117 -6.27 1.00 4.21
C THR A 117 -5.94 -0.45 4.52
N GLY A 118 -6.75 -1.38 4.02
CA GLY A 118 -6.38 -2.80 3.96
C GLY A 118 -5.43 -3.11 2.80
N TYR A 119 -5.16 -2.17 1.89
CA TYR A 119 -4.28 -2.44 0.76
C TYR A 119 -2.82 -2.59 1.17
N HIS A 120 -2.17 -3.63 0.63
CA HIS A 120 -0.72 -3.83 0.72
C HIS A 120 -0.07 -3.63 -0.66
N PHE A 121 1.24 -3.42 -0.65
CA PHE A 121 2.01 -3.03 -1.82
C PHE A 121 3.20 -3.95 -2.04
N TYR A 122 3.21 -4.64 -3.17
CA TYR A 122 4.32 -5.46 -3.59
C TYR A 122 5.22 -4.63 -4.50
N LEU A 123 6.39 -4.21 -3.98
CA LEU A 123 7.23 -3.19 -4.61
C LEU A 123 8.38 -3.79 -5.44
N ASP A 124 8.30 -5.09 -5.71
CA ASP A 124 9.24 -5.82 -6.55
C ASP A 124 8.65 -6.09 -7.95
N GLY A 125 9.28 -5.52 -8.98
CA GLY A 125 8.89 -5.77 -10.37
C GLY A 125 9.37 -7.12 -10.90
N ASP A 126 10.38 -7.72 -10.27
CA ASP A 126 11.00 -8.97 -10.70
C ASP A 126 10.35 -10.22 -10.07
N GLY A 127 9.39 -10.03 -9.15
CA GLY A 127 8.61 -11.12 -8.56
C GLY A 127 9.38 -12.02 -7.58
N CYS A 128 10.47 -11.53 -6.98
CA CYS A 128 11.35 -12.29 -6.09
C CYS A 128 10.97 -12.15 -4.60
N GLN A 129 10.20 -11.13 -4.23
CA GLN A 129 9.71 -10.92 -2.86
C GLN A 129 8.57 -11.92 -2.53
N SER A 130 8.49 -12.37 -1.27
CA SER A 130 7.45 -13.30 -0.78
C SER A 130 6.52 -12.69 0.28
N PHE A 131 6.52 -11.36 0.37
CA PHE A 131 5.71 -10.56 1.26
C PHE A 131 5.30 -9.27 0.55
N ALA A 132 4.29 -8.58 1.07
CA ALA A 132 3.92 -7.26 0.60
C ALA A 132 3.94 -6.27 1.76
N GLU A 133 4.19 -5.02 1.41
CA GLU A 133 4.46 -3.94 2.34
C GLU A 133 3.20 -3.19 2.75
N PRO A 134 3.17 -2.62 3.96
CA PRO A 134 2.10 -1.71 4.36
C PRO A 134 2.25 -0.34 3.67
N SER A 135 1.24 0.53 3.83
CA SER A 135 1.17 1.76 3.05
C SER A 135 2.29 2.78 3.31
N PHE A 136 3.00 2.71 4.45
CA PHE A 136 4.14 3.58 4.69
C PHE A 136 5.29 3.31 3.73
N GLU A 137 5.64 2.06 3.49
CA GLU A 137 6.74 1.70 2.59
C GLU A 137 6.45 2.11 1.15
N PHE A 138 5.19 2.01 0.71
CA PHE A 138 4.77 2.59 -0.57
C PHE A 138 4.98 4.11 -0.62
N MET A 139 4.60 4.83 0.43
CA MET A 139 4.80 6.28 0.51
C MET A 139 6.28 6.66 0.61
N LEU A 140 7.10 5.85 1.28
CA LEU A 140 8.55 5.99 1.31
C LEU A 140 9.15 5.81 -0.08
N PHE A 141 8.77 4.72 -0.76
CA PHE A 141 9.16 4.43 -2.14
C PHE A 141 8.85 5.61 -3.07
N VAL A 142 7.60 6.08 -3.11
CA VAL A 142 7.24 7.19 -4.01
C VAL A 142 7.88 8.52 -3.63
N SER A 143 8.22 8.73 -2.36
CA SER A 143 8.91 9.96 -1.91
C SER A 143 10.35 10.08 -2.42
N SER A 144 10.93 8.98 -2.89
CA SER A 144 12.25 8.95 -3.51
C SER A 144 12.23 9.24 -5.01
N LEU A 145 11.04 9.32 -5.62
CA LEU A 145 10.85 9.48 -7.05
C LEU A 145 10.70 10.95 -7.45
N GLU A 146 11.06 11.24 -8.69
CA GLU A 146 10.83 12.57 -9.27
C GLU A 146 9.36 12.76 -9.66
N PRO A 147 8.78 13.95 -9.43
CA PRO A 147 7.49 14.33 -9.98
C PRO A 147 7.40 14.06 -11.49
N GLY A 148 6.32 13.40 -11.91
CA GLY A 148 6.07 12.96 -13.28
C GLY A 148 6.46 11.51 -13.56
N THR A 149 7.13 10.82 -12.61
CA THR A 149 7.46 9.39 -12.74
C THR A 149 6.20 8.55 -12.94
N LEU A 150 6.30 7.57 -13.84
CA LEU A 150 5.24 6.60 -14.08
C LEU A 150 5.45 5.38 -13.17
N LEU A 151 4.35 4.93 -12.59
CA LEU A 151 4.24 3.73 -11.79
C LEU A 151 3.38 2.74 -12.58
N TYR A 152 3.96 1.62 -12.94
CA TYR A 152 3.30 0.54 -13.64
C TYR A 152 2.76 -0.45 -12.61
N VAL A 153 1.46 -0.72 -12.70
CA VAL A 153 0.79 -1.70 -11.86
C VAL A 153 0.80 -3.04 -12.60
N GLY A 154 1.42 -4.05 -11.99
CA GLY A 154 1.48 -5.43 -12.49
C GLY A 154 0.27 -6.25 -12.02
N GLY A 155 0.51 -7.40 -11.40
CA GLY A 155 -0.53 -8.19 -10.77
C GLY A 155 -1.26 -7.47 -9.63
N VAL A 156 -2.54 -7.78 -9.45
CA VAL A 156 -3.32 -7.40 -8.26
C VAL A 156 -4.04 -8.66 -7.81
N ILE A 157 -3.98 -8.97 -6.53
CA ILE A 157 -4.59 -10.18 -5.96
C ILE A 157 -5.49 -9.82 -4.79
N ASP A 158 -6.52 -10.66 -4.57
CA ASP A 158 -7.29 -10.67 -3.34
C ASP A 158 -6.51 -11.38 -2.24
N TYR A 159 -6.67 -10.94 -1.01
CA TYR A 159 -6.20 -11.70 0.15
C TYR A 159 -7.24 -11.71 1.26
N HIS A 160 -7.24 -12.78 2.05
CA HIS A 160 -7.96 -12.91 3.32
C HIS A 160 -6.99 -12.89 4.51
N PHE A 161 -7.43 -12.26 5.61
CA PHE A 161 -6.84 -12.37 6.96
C PHE A 161 -7.92 -12.69 8.01
#